data_AF-A0A4V3D7X2-F1
#
_entry.id   AF-A0A4V3D7X2-F1
#
_cell.length_a   1.000
_cell.length_b   1.000
_cell.length_c   1.000
_cell.angle_alpha   90.00
_cell.angle_beta   90.00
_cell.angle_gamma   90.00
#
_symmetry.space_group_name_H-M   'P 1'
#
loop_
_entity.id
_entity.type
_entity.pdbx_description
1 polymer ?
#
loop_
_entity_poly.entity_id
_entity_poly.type
_entity_poly.pdbx_seq_one_letter_code
_entity_poly.pdbx_strand_id
1 'polypeptide(L)'
;MFKVGLFSFGLLLAAAVQADGDHKHEFAADINVFHDVLAPLWHAPAGPERIKGICDAVPDLETKATAIVSSNSEALRKSVAGLKQACASADADRIAGQFSAVHDEFHRLID
;
A
#
# COMPACT_ATOMS: atom_id res chain seq x y z
N MET A 1 -53.04 18.00 -2.64
CA MET A 1 -53.26 16.54 -2.66
C MET A 1 -52.10 15.88 -1.93
N PHE A 2 -52.31 15.41 -0.70
CA PHE A 2 -51.29 14.79 0.15
C PHE A 2 -51.32 13.28 -0.04
N LYS A 3 -50.16 12.63 -0.19
CA LYS A 3 -50.03 11.20 0.08
C LYS A 3 -48.63 10.91 0.63
N VAL A 4 -48.53 11.01 1.95
CA VAL A 4 -47.47 10.38 2.76
C VAL A 4 -47.79 8.89 2.79
N GLY A 5 -46.88 8.06 2.29
CA GLY A 5 -46.93 6.61 2.41
C GLY A 5 -45.94 6.15 3.45
N LEU A 6 -46.43 5.92 4.67
CA LEU A 6 -45.71 5.29 5.77
C LEU A 6 -45.75 3.77 5.54
N PHE A 7 -44.59 3.13 5.40
CA PHE A 7 -44.48 1.67 5.50
C PHE A 7 -43.42 1.33 6.54
N SER A 8 -43.89 0.92 7.72
CA SER A 8 -43.12 0.21 8.73
C SER A 8 -43.61 -1.23 8.79
N PHE A 9 -42.73 -2.17 8.46
CA PHE A 9 -42.71 -3.59 8.81
C PHE A 9 -41.26 -4.00 8.54
N GLY A 10 -40.42 -4.42 9.48
CA GLY A 10 -40.69 -5.33 10.58
C GLY A 10 -39.76 -6.54 10.38
N LEU A 11 -38.56 -6.43 10.95
CA LEU A 11 -37.64 -7.47 11.48
C LEU A 11 -37.56 -8.84 10.78
N LEU A 12 -36.34 -9.25 10.38
CA LEU A 12 -35.71 -10.52 10.81
C LEU A 12 -34.24 -10.60 10.40
N LEU A 13 -33.43 -11.08 11.35
CA LEU A 13 -31.98 -11.26 11.33
C LEU A 13 -31.53 -12.48 10.51
N ALA A 14 -30.27 -12.37 10.08
CA ALA A 14 -29.27 -13.42 9.86
C ALA A 14 -29.33 -14.22 8.56
N ALA A 15 -28.42 -13.87 7.65
CA ALA A 15 -27.58 -14.86 6.99
C ALA A 15 -26.13 -14.38 7.12
N ALA A 16 -25.32 -15.22 7.77
CA ALA A 16 -23.89 -15.05 7.87
C ALA A 16 -23.29 -14.96 6.45
N VAL A 17 -22.74 -13.81 6.09
CA VAL A 17 -21.70 -13.79 5.07
C VAL A 17 -20.47 -14.36 5.75
N GLN A 18 -20.08 -15.54 5.30
CA GLN A 18 -18.76 -16.11 5.55
C GLN A 18 -17.74 -15.00 5.26
N ALA A 19 -17.07 -14.52 6.31
CA ALA A 19 -15.82 -13.82 6.15
C ALA A 19 -14.87 -14.83 5.50
N ASP A 20 -14.65 -14.69 4.20
CA ASP A 20 -13.56 -15.37 3.51
C ASP A 20 -12.27 -15.11 4.31
N GLY A 21 -11.53 -16.19 4.55
CA GLY A 21 -10.44 -16.25 5.52
C GLY A 21 -9.52 -15.03 5.49
N ASP A 22 -9.47 -14.33 6.62
CA ASP A 22 -8.50 -13.32 6.95
C ASP A 22 -7.09 -13.96 6.94
N HIS A 23 -6.43 -13.99 5.79
CA HIS A 23 -4.98 -14.13 5.72
C HIS A 23 -4.35 -12.83 6.19
N LYS A 24 -4.42 -12.55 7.50
CA LYS A 24 -3.60 -11.49 8.09
C LYS A 24 -2.17 -12.00 8.14
N HIS A 25 -1.39 -11.65 7.13
CA HIS A 25 0.06 -11.71 7.20
C HIS A 25 0.48 -10.71 8.28
N GLU A 26 0.58 -11.16 9.54
CA GLU A 26 1.24 -10.33 10.55
C GLU A 26 2.74 -10.36 10.26
N PHE A 27 3.19 -9.32 9.56
CA PHE A 27 4.62 -9.06 9.34
C PHE A 27 5.29 -8.72 10.68
N ALA A 28 6.61 -8.83 10.72
CA ALA A 28 7.38 -8.17 11.77
C ALA A 28 7.02 -6.67 11.83
N ALA A 29 6.97 -6.11 13.04
CA ALA A 29 6.44 -4.76 13.26
C ALA A 29 7.15 -3.67 12.42
N ASP A 30 8.46 -3.78 12.24
CA ASP A 30 9.25 -2.87 11.42
C ASP A 30 8.94 -2.99 9.92
N ILE A 31 8.68 -4.19 9.41
CA ILE A 31 8.18 -4.44 8.04
C ILE A 31 6.77 -3.87 7.88
N ASN A 32 5.88 -4.03 8.87
CA ASN A 32 4.54 -3.46 8.81
C ASN A 32 4.57 -1.92 8.72
N VAL A 33 5.47 -1.28 9.47
CA VAL A 33 5.62 0.19 9.43
C VAL A 33 6.07 0.69 8.05
N PHE A 34 6.86 -0.10 7.30
CA PHE A 34 7.19 0.18 5.90
C PHE A 34 5.97 -0.05 4.98
N HIS A 35 5.28 -1.18 5.16
CA HIS A 35 4.07 -1.53 4.44
C HIS A 35 2.98 -0.43 4.54
N ASP A 36 2.79 0.16 5.72
CA ASP A 36 1.78 1.21 5.95
C ASP A 36 1.99 2.46 5.07
N VAL A 37 3.21 2.70 4.57
CA VAL A 37 3.49 3.75 3.58
C VAL A 37 3.34 3.22 2.16
N LEU A 38 3.85 2.03 1.88
CA LEU A 38 3.85 1.43 0.55
C LEU A 38 2.43 1.12 0.05
N ALA A 39 1.61 0.48 0.88
CA ALA A 39 0.31 -0.07 0.51
C ALA A 39 -0.66 0.97 -0.09
N PRO A 40 -0.92 2.13 0.53
CA PRO A 40 -1.85 3.10 -0.05
C PRO A 40 -1.39 3.63 -1.42
N LEU A 41 -0.08 3.74 -1.65
CA LEU A 41 0.49 4.14 -2.93
C LEU A 41 0.39 3.03 -3.98
N TRP A 42 0.62 1.79 -3.57
CA TRP A 42 0.51 0.63 -4.44
C TRP A 42 -0.93 0.44 -4.92
N HIS A 43 -1.90 0.56 -4.03
CA HIS A 43 -3.32 0.37 -4.30
C HIS A 43 -4.05 1.61 -4.85
N ALA A 44 -3.38 2.76 -4.97
CA ALA A 44 -3.95 3.93 -5.62
C ALA A 44 -4.17 3.71 -7.13
N PRO A 45 -5.20 4.33 -7.74
CA PRO A 45 -5.37 4.32 -9.19
C PRO A 45 -4.11 4.80 -9.91
N ALA A 46 -3.76 4.18 -11.04
CA ALA A 46 -2.66 4.66 -11.87
C ALA A 46 -2.97 6.06 -12.41
N GLY A 47 -1.98 6.96 -12.36
CA GLY A 47 -2.13 8.33 -12.84
C GLY A 47 -1.11 9.29 -12.23
N PRO A 48 -1.12 10.56 -12.66
CA PRO A 48 -0.20 11.60 -12.18
C PRO A 48 -0.21 11.76 -10.65
N GLU A 49 -1.37 11.62 -10.02
CA GLU A 49 -1.55 11.72 -8.57
C GLU A 49 -0.80 10.62 -7.84
N ARG A 50 -0.83 9.38 -8.34
CA ARG A 50 -0.06 8.26 -7.79
C ARG A 50 1.44 8.49 -7.95
N ILE A 51 1.88 8.95 -9.12
CA ILE A 51 3.30 9.27 -9.37
C ILE A 51 3.78 10.35 -8.40
N LYS A 52 2.99 11.41 -8.20
CA LYS A 52 3.31 12.45 -7.22
C LYS A 52 3.38 11.88 -5.80
N GLY A 53 2.38 11.11 -5.38
CA GLY A 53 2.34 10.50 -4.06
C GLY A 53 3.53 9.56 -3.80
N ILE A 54 3.93 8.78 -4.80
CA ILE A 54 5.12 7.93 -4.74
C ILE A 54 6.36 8.78 -4.42
N CYS A 55 6.59 9.86 -5.15
CA CYS A 55 7.76 10.71 -4.96
C CYS A 55 7.73 11.50 -3.65
N ASP A 56 6.55 11.96 -3.21
CA ASP A 56 6.39 12.62 -1.92
C ASP A 56 6.73 11.68 -0.74
N ALA A 57 6.47 10.38 -0.89
CA ALA A 57 6.68 9.37 0.16
C ALA A 57 8.09 8.74 0.18
N VAL A 58 8.95 9.04 -0.78
CA VAL A 58 10.32 8.50 -0.84
C VAL A 58 11.12 8.68 0.46
N PRO A 59 11.11 9.85 1.13
CA PRO A 59 11.83 10.04 2.38
C PRO A 59 11.37 9.09 3.50
N ASP A 60 10.06 8.83 3.57
CA ASP A 60 9.47 7.92 4.56
C ASP A 60 9.83 6.47 4.23
N LEU A 61 9.72 6.07 2.95
CA LEU A 61 10.14 4.76 2.49
C LEU A 61 11.62 4.49 2.78
N GLU A 62 12.51 5.46 2.55
CA GLU A 62 13.95 5.35 2.81
C GLU A 62 14.25 5.19 4.32
N THR A 63 13.59 6.00 5.14
CA THR A 63 13.70 5.94 6.60
C THR A 63 13.23 4.58 7.13
N LYS A 64 12.06 4.12 6.69
CA LYS A 64 11.43 2.89 7.17
C LYS A 64 12.16 1.65 6.67
N ALA A 65 12.63 1.63 5.42
CA ALA A 65 13.43 0.52 4.91
C ALA A 65 14.75 0.35 5.68
N THR A 66 15.36 1.46 6.14
CA THR A 66 16.59 1.43 6.95
C THR A 66 16.31 1.00 8.40
N ALA A 67 15.09 1.21 8.90
CA ALA A 67 14.68 0.80 10.24
C ALA A 67 14.31 -0.69 10.34
N ILE A 68 14.22 -1.42 9.21
CA ILE A 68 13.98 -2.87 9.21
C ILE A 68 15.23 -3.58 9.73
N VAL A 69 15.05 -4.30 10.83
CA VAL A 69 16.08 -5.12 11.50
C VAL A 69 15.66 -6.58 11.64
N SER A 70 14.38 -6.90 11.38
CA SER A 70 13.83 -8.25 11.43
C SER A 70 14.22 -9.15 10.25
N SER A 71 14.70 -8.57 9.14
CA SER A 71 15.13 -9.28 7.93
C SER A 71 16.25 -8.54 7.20
N ASN A 72 16.89 -9.19 6.23
CA ASN A 72 17.89 -8.54 5.37
C ASN A 72 17.20 -7.63 4.34
N SER A 73 17.11 -6.33 4.68
CA SER A 73 16.48 -5.31 3.84
C SER A 73 17.41 -4.65 2.81
N GLU A 74 18.60 -5.18 2.55
CA GLU A 74 19.58 -4.53 1.65
C GLU A 74 19.01 -4.30 0.24
N ALA A 75 18.36 -5.31 -0.34
CA ALA A 75 17.76 -5.21 -1.67
C ALA A 75 16.62 -4.18 -1.71
N LEU A 76 15.76 -4.17 -0.69
CA LEU A 76 14.69 -3.18 -0.53
C LEU A 76 15.25 -1.76 -0.41
N ARG A 77 16.28 -1.56 0.41
CA ARG A 77 16.93 -0.24 0.55
C ARG A 77 17.52 0.24 -0.77
N LYS A 78 18.12 -0.67 -1.54
CA LYS A 78 18.66 -0.38 -2.87
C LYS A 78 17.56 -0.01 -3.87
N SER A 79 16.43 -0.70 -3.89
CA SER A 79 15.31 -0.35 -4.77
C SER A 79 14.69 1.00 -4.40
N VAL A 80 14.56 1.32 -3.10
CA VAL A 80 14.11 2.65 -2.65
C VAL A 80 15.08 3.76 -3.08
N ALA A 81 16.39 3.52 -3.01
CA ALA A 81 17.39 4.46 -3.53
C ALA A 81 17.28 4.64 -5.06
N GLY A 82 16.95 3.57 -5.80
CA GLY A 82 16.64 3.63 -7.24
C GLY A 82 15.39 4.47 -7.53
N LEU A 83 14.33 4.30 -6.74
CA LEU A 83 13.11 5.10 -6.83
C LEU A 83 13.38 6.59 -6.57
N LYS A 84 14.18 6.92 -5.56
CA LYS A 84 14.61 8.30 -5.28
C LYS A 84 15.28 8.96 -6.49
N GLN A 85 16.16 8.21 -7.18
CA GLN A 85 16.80 8.69 -8.40
C GLN A 85 15.83 8.82 -9.58
N ALA A 86 14.79 7.98 -9.65
CA ALA A 86 13.72 8.11 -10.65
C ALA A 86 12.89 9.38 -10.43
N CYS A 87 12.52 9.68 -9.19
CA CYS A 87 11.77 10.88 -8.84
C CYS A 87 12.52 12.17 -9.19
N ALA A 88 13.85 12.17 -9.22
CA ALA A 88 14.65 13.30 -9.68
C ALA A 88 14.59 13.55 -11.20
N SER A 89 14.14 12.57 -12.00
CA SER A 89 14.09 12.67 -13.48
C SER A 89 12.75 13.11 -14.04
N ALA A 90 11.68 13.18 -13.23
CA ALA A 90 10.30 13.47 -13.65
C ALA A 90 9.72 12.56 -14.76
N ASP A 91 10.39 11.44 -15.07
CA ASP A 91 9.92 10.41 -15.99
C ASP A 91 8.95 9.46 -15.26
N ALA A 92 7.65 9.58 -15.59
CA ALA A 92 6.59 8.82 -14.94
C ALA A 92 6.72 7.30 -15.14
N ASP A 93 7.17 6.85 -16.31
CA ASP A 93 7.33 5.42 -16.60
C ASP A 93 8.50 4.85 -15.81
N ARG A 94 9.60 5.60 -15.73
CA ARG A 94 10.75 5.24 -14.89
C ARG A 94 10.39 5.20 -13.41
N ILE A 95 9.58 6.16 -12.92
CA ILE A 95 9.10 6.17 -11.53
C ILE A 95 8.22 4.95 -11.26
N ALA A 96 7.26 4.66 -12.13
CA ALA A 96 6.38 3.50 -11.99
C ALA A 96 7.18 2.18 -11.98
N GLY A 97 8.16 2.04 -12.88
CA GLY A 97 9.04 0.87 -12.92
C GLY A 97 9.88 0.68 -11.65
N GLN A 98 10.48 1.76 -11.13
CA GLN A 98 11.22 1.67 -9.87
C GLN A 98 10.32 1.43 -8.66
N PHE A 99 9.09 1.95 -8.67
CA PHE A 99 8.12 1.69 -7.61
C PHE A 99 7.66 0.22 -7.60
N SER A 100 7.48 -0.39 -8.78
CA SER A 100 7.27 -1.85 -8.87
C SER A 100 8.43 -2.64 -8.29
N ALA A 101 9.68 -2.24 -8.55
CA ALA A 101 10.83 -2.90 -7.95
C ALA A 101 10.87 -2.79 -6.42
N VAL A 102 10.44 -1.67 -5.84
CA VAL A 102 10.26 -1.54 -4.39
C VAL A 102 9.22 -2.54 -3.86
N HIS A 103 8.10 -2.68 -4.55
CA HIS A 103 7.04 -3.62 -4.19
C HIS A 103 7.50 -5.09 -4.28
N ASP A 104 8.24 -5.44 -5.32
CA ASP A 104 8.79 -6.80 -5.48
C ASP A 104 9.81 -7.14 -4.38
N GLU A 105 10.69 -6.20 -4.01
CA GLU A 105 11.62 -6.42 -2.90
C GLU A 105 10.91 -6.47 -1.54
N PHE A 106 9.80 -5.74 -1.37
CA PHE A 106 8.96 -5.88 -0.19
C PHE A 106 8.41 -7.31 -0.08
N HIS A 107 7.88 -7.87 -1.17
CA HIS A 107 7.41 -9.26 -1.20
C HIS A 107 8.50 -10.26 -0.82
N ARG A 108 9.74 -10.07 -1.28
CA ARG A 108 10.88 -10.92 -0.88
C ARG A 108 11.19 -10.91 0.61
N LEU A 109 10.73 -9.91 1.38
CA LEU A 109 10.91 -9.89 2.83
C LEU A 109 9.83 -10.67 3.59
N ILE A 110 8.69 -10.96 2.95
CA ILE A 110 7.48 -11.47 3.61
C ILE A 110 6.99 -12.82 3.07
N ASP A 111 7.54 -13.27 1.93
CA ASP A 111 7.36 -14.61 1.38
C ASP A 111 8.30 -15.63 2.03
#